data_AF-A0A497FG22-F1
#
_entry.id   AF-A0A497FG22-F1
#
_cell.length_a   1.000
_cell.length_b   1.000
_cell.length_c   1.000
_cell.angle_alpha   90.00
_cell.angle_beta   90.00
_cell.angle_gamma   90.00
#
_symmetry.space_group_name_H-M   'P 1'
#
loop_
_entity.id
_entity.type
_entity.pdbx_description
1 polymer ?
#
loop_
_entity_poly.entity_id
_entity_poly.type
_entity_poly.pdbx_seq_one_letter_code
_entity_poly.pdbx_strand_id
1 'polypeptide(L)'
;MKDVLIVEDPETAKVLIDKTRLKILHLLKMGEHTVSELSQFLGLSPQAVFYHLKILEKHGLVEVARTVCKKNLVEKYYRATARIFLVSYLVFESEEFKKEVRDIVTETIEVFGLKMNEKEFMDLMRMYLSLKSRALEDILSKRRKSLHRKMTPIIDFLAVMRMASYPEFSKLVSRYRELEGL
;
A
#
# COMPACT_ATOMS: atom_id res chain seq x y z
N MET A 1 7.25 3.07 13.96
CA MET A 1 6.62 2.57 12.72
C MET A 1 6.21 1.12 12.92
N LYS A 2 4.95 0.79 12.65
CA LYS A 2 4.40 -0.57 12.67
C LYS A 2 4.95 -1.40 11.50
N ASP A 3 4.93 -2.72 11.62
CA ASP A 3 5.35 -3.59 10.51
C ASP A 3 4.29 -3.61 9.40
N VAL A 4 3.02 -3.78 9.77
CA VAL A 4 1.86 -3.69 8.86
C VAL A 4 0.81 -2.77 9.47
N LEU A 5 0.18 -1.96 8.64
CA LEU A 5 -1.09 -1.30 8.92
C LEU A 5 -2.13 -1.82 7.92
N ILE A 6 -3.19 -2.44 8.44
CA ILE A 6 -4.35 -2.81 7.63
C ILE A 6 -5.23 -1.57 7.52
N VAL A 7 -5.56 -1.20 6.28
CA VAL A 7 -6.43 -0.06 5.95
C VAL A 7 -7.82 -0.60 5.69
N GLU A 8 -8.71 -0.41 6.65
CA GLU A 8 -10.10 -0.90 6.60
C GLU A 8 -11.09 0.21 6.21
N ASP A 9 -10.69 1.47 6.37
CA ASP A 9 -11.47 2.64 5.99
C ASP A 9 -11.36 2.92 4.48
N PRO A 10 -12.47 2.91 3.72
CA PRO A 10 -12.46 3.21 2.29
C PRO A 10 -11.86 4.57 1.94
N GLU A 11 -12.09 5.62 2.74
CA GLU A 11 -11.53 6.95 2.49
C GLU A 11 -10.00 6.94 2.56
N THR A 12 -9.46 6.27 3.56
CA THR A 12 -8.01 6.06 3.70
C THR A 12 -7.45 5.17 2.59
N ALA A 13 -8.20 4.19 2.11
CA ALA A 13 -7.77 3.36 0.98
C ALA A 13 -7.69 4.18 -0.32
N LYS A 14 -8.65 5.07 -0.60
CA LYS A 14 -8.58 6.00 -1.74
C LYS A 14 -7.34 6.88 -1.68
N VAL A 15 -6.90 7.24 -0.47
CA VAL A 15 -5.69 8.03 -0.30
C VAL A 15 -4.43 7.34 -0.83
N LEU A 16 -4.43 6.02 -0.85
CA LEU A 16 -3.33 5.20 -1.34
C LEU A 16 -3.34 4.97 -2.87
N ILE A 17 -4.37 5.42 -3.59
CA ILE A 17 -4.45 5.27 -5.06
C ILE A 17 -3.59 6.32 -5.78
N ASP A 18 -3.38 7.46 -5.16
CA ASP A 18 -2.65 8.58 -5.74
C ASP A 18 -1.15 8.33 -5.84
N LYS A 19 -0.65 8.41 -7.08
CA LYS A 19 0.74 8.17 -7.44
C LYS A 19 1.73 9.05 -6.68
N THR A 20 1.41 10.33 -6.44
CA THR A 20 2.30 11.25 -5.74
C THR A 20 2.36 10.91 -4.25
N ARG A 21 1.22 10.62 -3.63
CA ARG A 21 1.15 10.17 -2.24
C ARG A 21 1.88 8.85 -2.02
N LEU A 22 1.75 7.90 -2.95
CA LEU A 22 2.50 6.64 -2.93
C LEU A 22 4.02 6.87 -3.02
N LYS A 23 4.48 7.78 -3.87
CA LYS A 23 5.91 8.15 -3.96
C LYS A 23 6.42 8.77 -2.66
N ILE A 24 5.65 9.69 -2.05
CA ILE A 24 5.97 10.28 -0.75
C ILE A 24 6.07 9.19 0.32
N LEU A 25 5.07 8.31 0.42
CA LEU A 25 5.09 7.19 1.36
C LEU A 25 6.27 6.26 1.14
N HIS A 26 6.67 6.00 -0.11
CA HIS A 26 7.83 5.18 -0.43
C HIS A 26 9.13 5.79 0.16
N LEU A 27 9.36 7.09 -0.06
CA LEU A 27 10.51 7.80 0.51
C LEU A 27 10.46 7.78 2.04
N LEU A 28 9.30 8.04 2.62
CA LEU A 28 9.10 8.09 4.08
C LEU A 28 9.16 6.72 4.79
N LYS A 29 9.00 5.61 4.05
CA LYS A 29 9.31 4.25 4.54
C LYS A 29 10.81 4.00 4.58
N MET A 30 11.57 4.67 3.72
CA MET A 30 13.01 4.55 3.64
C MET A 30 13.73 5.48 4.61
N GLY A 31 13.12 6.56 5.09
CA GLY A 31 13.76 7.47 6.04
C GLY A 31 12.85 8.60 6.50
N GLU A 32 13.35 9.38 7.46
CA GLU A 32 12.69 10.61 7.88
C GLU A 32 13.06 11.73 6.92
N HIS A 33 12.07 12.46 6.39
CA HIS A 33 12.32 13.54 5.43
C HIS A 33 11.52 14.81 5.72
N THR A 34 12.11 15.97 5.41
CA THR A 34 11.41 17.26 5.48
C THR A 34 10.61 17.53 4.21
N VAL A 35 9.73 18.54 4.25
CA VAL A 35 9.02 19.05 3.06
C VAL A 35 10.02 19.44 1.97
N SER A 36 11.11 20.10 2.32
CA SER A 36 12.14 20.57 1.38
C SER A 36 12.87 19.42 0.71
N GLU A 37 13.26 18.39 1.48
CA GLU A 37 13.91 17.20 0.94
C GLU A 37 12.98 16.44 -0.01
N LEU A 38 11.73 16.21 0.39
CA LEU A 38 10.72 15.56 -0.45
C LEU A 38 10.42 16.36 -1.73
N SER A 39 10.36 17.69 -1.63
CA SER A 39 10.20 18.60 -2.77
C SER A 39 11.34 18.43 -3.77
N GLN A 40 12.59 18.39 -3.29
CA GLN A 40 13.76 18.16 -4.12
C GLN A 40 13.75 16.76 -4.77
N PHE A 41 13.46 15.70 -4.02
CA PHE A 41 13.46 14.34 -4.54
C PHE A 41 12.36 14.08 -5.59
N LEU A 42 11.22 14.76 -5.47
CA LEU A 42 10.06 14.54 -6.33
C LEU A 42 9.92 15.58 -7.44
N GLY A 43 10.70 16.67 -7.42
CA GLY A 43 10.57 17.77 -8.37
C GLY A 43 9.24 18.52 -8.23
N LEU A 44 8.68 18.58 -7.01
CA LEU A 44 7.39 19.22 -6.72
C LEU A 44 7.61 20.51 -5.92
N SER A 45 6.66 21.44 -5.97
CA SER A 45 6.71 22.62 -5.10
C SER A 45 6.57 22.24 -3.62
N PRO A 46 7.21 22.97 -2.69
CA PRO A 46 7.04 22.74 -1.25
C PRO A 46 5.57 22.76 -0.80
N GLN A 47 4.75 23.63 -1.39
CA GLN A 47 3.32 23.73 -1.11
C GLN A 47 2.57 22.45 -1.50
N ALA A 48 2.88 21.87 -2.67
CA ALA A 48 2.26 20.63 -3.13
C ALA A 48 2.65 19.44 -2.22
N VAL A 49 3.93 19.34 -1.84
CA VAL A 49 4.39 18.31 -0.90
C VAL A 49 3.71 18.46 0.46
N PHE A 50 3.62 19.68 0.99
CA PHE A 50 2.95 19.95 2.25
C PHE A 50 1.47 19.56 2.22
N TYR A 51 0.76 19.86 1.13
CA TYR A 51 -0.62 19.45 0.91
C TYR A 51 -0.78 17.92 0.99
N HIS A 52 0.05 17.17 0.27
CA HIS A 52 -0.01 15.71 0.32
C HIS A 52 0.34 15.14 1.70
N LEU A 53 1.35 15.71 2.38
CA LEU A 53 1.69 15.31 3.74
C LEU A 53 0.54 15.55 4.72
N LYS A 54 -0.21 16.66 4.57
CA LYS A 54 -1.36 16.95 5.41
C LYS A 54 -2.48 15.93 5.24
N ILE A 55 -2.76 15.51 4.01
CA ILE A 55 -3.72 14.44 3.75
C ILE A 55 -3.22 13.12 4.35
N LEU A 56 -1.97 12.73 4.06
CA LEU A 56 -1.40 11.50 4.60
C LEU A 56 -1.40 11.48 6.14
N GLU A 57 -1.12 12.62 6.78
CA GLU A 57 -1.09 12.78 8.25
C GLU A 57 -2.52 12.67 8.81
N LYS A 58 -3.51 13.33 8.18
CA LYS A 58 -4.93 13.22 8.54
C LYS A 58 -5.42 11.78 8.56
N HIS A 59 -4.95 10.96 7.61
CA HIS A 59 -5.30 9.55 7.49
C HIS A 59 -4.35 8.62 8.29
N GLY A 60 -3.45 9.16 9.10
CA GLY A 60 -2.55 8.38 9.95
C GLY A 60 -1.52 7.54 9.19
N LEU A 61 -1.24 7.87 7.93
CA LEU A 61 -0.27 7.17 7.07
C LEU A 61 1.15 7.71 7.27
N VAL A 62 1.27 8.96 7.72
CA VAL A 62 2.54 9.60 8.09
C VAL A 62 2.41 10.30 9.44
N GLU A 63 3.54 10.51 10.11
CA GLU A 63 3.62 11.24 11.36
C GLU A 63 4.88 12.12 11.38
N VAL A 64 4.88 13.17 12.20
CA VAL A 64 6.08 13.97 12.48
C VAL A 64 6.97 13.18 13.43
N ALA A 65 8.10 12.69 12.93
CA ALA A 65 9.08 11.93 13.70
C ALA A 65 9.85 12.81 14.69
N ARG A 66 10.23 14.01 14.23
CA ARG A 66 10.93 15.02 15.04
C ARG A 66 10.77 16.40 14.42
N THR A 67 10.98 17.42 15.25
CA THR A 67 11.05 18.82 14.83
C THR A 67 12.43 19.36 15.19
N VAL A 68 13.08 20.04 14.25
CA VAL A 68 14.42 20.61 14.42
C VAL A 68 14.35 22.10 14.17
N CYS A 69 14.80 22.88 15.15
CA CYS A 69 14.92 24.33 15.02
C CYS A 69 16.37 24.67 14.62
N LYS A 70 16.56 25.18 13.39
CA LYS A 70 17.85 25.72 12.93
C LYS A 70 17.73 27.23 12.79
N LYS A 71 18.34 27.97 13.72
CA LYS A 71 18.21 29.44 13.81
C LYS A 71 16.72 29.84 13.88
N ASN A 72 16.21 30.48 12.83
CA ASN A 72 14.83 30.96 12.73
C ASN A 72 13.91 30.02 11.92
N LEU A 73 14.41 28.87 11.47
CA LEU A 73 13.64 27.90 10.68
C LEU A 73 13.29 26.67 11.52
N VAL A 74 12.00 26.37 11.61
CA VAL A 74 11.48 25.15 12.23
C VAL A 74 11.19 24.13 11.14
N GLU A 75 11.99 23.07 11.07
CA GLU A 75 11.81 21.98 10.11
C GLU A 75 11.18 20.76 10.80
N LYS A 76 10.10 20.23 10.21
CA LYS A 76 9.50 18.96 10.62
C LYS A 76 10.01 17.84 9.74
N TYR A 77 10.51 16.79 10.37
CA TYR A 77 10.87 15.54 9.72
C TYR A 77 9.70 14.58 9.84
N TYR A 78 9.17 14.16 8.69
CA TYR A 78 8.06 13.22 8.59
C TYR A 78 8.60 11.80 8.41
N ARG A 79 7.80 10.80 8.80
CA ARG A 79 8.04 9.38 8.49
C ARG A 79 6.73 8.63 8.26
N ALA A 80 6.80 7.48 7.59
CA ALA A 80 5.63 6.60 7.46
C ALA A 80 5.27 5.93 8.80
N THR A 81 3.97 5.72 9.04
CA THR A 81 3.49 5.07 10.27
C THR A 81 3.60 3.55 10.21
N ALA A 82 3.64 2.95 9.01
CA ALA A 82 3.88 1.52 8.79
C ALA A 82 4.81 1.21 7.61
N ARG A 83 5.49 0.06 7.67
CA ARG A 83 6.34 -0.44 6.56
C ARG A 83 5.50 -0.92 5.39
N ILE A 84 4.43 -1.65 5.69
CA ILE A 84 3.47 -2.17 4.73
C ILE A 84 2.11 -1.55 5.06
N PHE A 85 1.48 -0.95 4.05
CA PHE A 85 0.08 -0.57 4.10
C PHE A 85 -0.67 -1.60 3.27
N LEU A 86 -1.56 -2.36 3.91
CA LEU A 86 -2.36 -3.38 3.25
C LEU A 86 -3.81 -2.89 3.23
N VAL A 87 -4.37 -2.66 2.05
CA VAL A 87 -5.80 -2.38 1.92
C VAL A 87 -6.56 -3.65 2.23
N SER A 88 -7.49 -3.57 3.19
CA SER A 88 -8.32 -4.70 3.58
C SER A 88 -9.20 -5.14 2.41
N TYR A 89 -9.39 -6.45 2.27
CA TYR A 89 -10.32 -7.00 1.30
C TYR A 89 -11.77 -6.56 1.54
N LEU A 90 -12.11 -6.11 2.76
CA LEU A 90 -13.43 -5.58 3.11
C LEU A 90 -13.70 -4.23 2.45
N VAL A 91 -12.66 -3.44 2.15
CA VAL A 91 -12.82 -2.15 1.47
C VAL A 91 -13.40 -2.33 0.07
N PHE A 92 -13.15 -3.48 -0.56
CA PHE A 92 -13.71 -3.84 -1.85
C PHE A 92 -15.21 -4.11 -1.81
N GLU A 93 -15.87 -4.06 -0.65
CA GLU A 93 -17.33 -4.09 -0.53
C GLU A 93 -17.94 -2.69 -0.65
N SER A 94 -17.15 -1.62 -0.44
CA SER A 94 -17.61 -0.23 -0.58
C SER A 94 -17.82 0.15 -2.03
N GLU A 95 -19.05 0.55 -2.37
CA GLU A 95 -19.39 1.05 -3.72
C GLU A 95 -18.58 2.29 -4.12
N GLU A 96 -18.23 3.13 -3.14
CA GLU A 96 -17.47 4.34 -3.41
C GLU A 96 -16.02 4.03 -3.76
N PHE A 97 -15.40 3.07 -3.07
CA PHE A 97 -14.05 2.62 -3.39
C PHE A 97 -14.02 1.84 -4.71
N LYS A 98 -15.01 0.97 -4.96
CA LYS A 98 -15.15 0.25 -6.24
C LYS A 98 -15.20 1.20 -7.42
N LYS A 99 -15.92 2.32 -7.32
CA LYS A 99 -15.97 3.34 -8.37
C LYS A 99 -14.59 3.94 -8.65
N GLU A 100 -13.83 4.27 -7.60
CA GLU A 100 -12.51 4.88 -7.72
C GLU A 100 -11.48 3.97 -8.41
N VAL A 101 -11.54 2.66 -8.14
CA VAL A 101 -10.61 1.69 -8.74
C VAL A 101 -11.10 1.09 -10.05
N ARG A 102 -12.35 1.36 -10.46
CA ARG A 102 -12.93 0.77 -11.67
C ARG A 102 -12.08 1.07 -12.89
N ASP A 103 -11.81 2.34 -13.15
CA ASP A 103 -11.07 2.78 -14.33
C ASP A 103 -9.68 2.12 -14.39
N ILE A 104 -9.03 1.96 -13.23
CA ILE A 104 -7.73 1.28 -13.12
C ILE A 104 -7.85 -0.20 -13.48
N VAL A 105 -8.92 -0.87 -13.02
CA VAL A 105 -9.18 -2.28 -13.33
C VAL A 105 -9.49 -2.45 -14.81
N THR A 106 -10.36 -1.60 -15.38
CA THR A 106 -10.69 -1.60 -16.80
C THR A 106 -9.44 -1.39 -17.65
N GLU A 107 -8.63 -0.37 -17.33
CA GLU A 107 -7.35 -0.10 -18.00
C GLU A 107 -6.39 -1.30 -17.85
N THR A 108 -6.31 -1.91 -16.66
CA THR A 108 -5.45 -3.09 -16.43
C THR A 108 -5.87 -4.27 -17.31
N ILE A 109 -7.17 -4.57 -17.40
CA ILE A 109 -7.70 -5.65 -18.24
C ILE A 109 -7.33 -5.39 -19.70
N GLU A 110 -7.51 -4.16 -20.19
CA GLU A 110 -7.20 -3.78 -21.57
C GLU A 110 -5.69 -3.85 -21.86
N VAL A 111 -4.86 -3.20 -21.02
CA VAL A 111 -3.40 -3.10 -21.20
C VAL A 111 -2.74 -4.48 -21.21
N PHE A 112 -3.20 -5.40 -20.36
CA PHE A 112 -2.64 -6.74 -20.26
C PHE A 112 -3.38 -7.78 -21.12
N GLY A 113 -4.44 -7.38 -21.83
CA GLY A 113 -5.23 -8.28 -22.68
C GLY A 113 -5.87 -9.44 -21.91
N LEU A 114 -6.31 -9.18 -20.67
CA LEU A 114 -6.92 -10.20 -19.81
C LEU A 114 -8.30 -10.58 -20.37
N LYS A 115 -8.66 -11.87 -20.27
CA LYS A 115 -9.93 -12.38 -20.79
C LYS A 115 -11.09 -12.23 -19.80
N MET A 116 -10.78 -12.04 -18.52
CA MET A 116 -11.78 -11.85 -17.47
C MET A 116 -12.43 -10.46 -17.48
N ASN A 117 -13.64 -10.36 -16.93
CA ASN A 117 -14.32 -9.08 -16.73
C ASN A 117 -13.93 -8.40 -15.40
N GLU A 118 -14.35 -7.14 -15.21
CA GLU A 118 -14.05 -6.34 -14.01
C GLU A 118 -14.47 -7.03 -12.70
N LYS A 119 -15.65 -7.67 -12.70
CA LYS A 119 -16.18 -8.34 -11.50
C LYS A 119 -15.29 -9.52 -11.12
N GLU A 120 -14.93 -10.35 -12.10
CA GLU A 120 -14.04 -11.49 -11.90
C GLU A 120 -12.65 -11.06 -11.40
N PHE A 121 -12.09 -9.99 -11.97
CA PHE A 121 -10.82 -9.42 -11.52
C PHE A 121 -10.90 -8.93 -10.07
N MET A 122 -11.96 -8.20 -9.73
CA MET A 122 -12.18 -7.68 -8.38
C MET A 122 -12.39 -8.81 -7.35
N ASP A 123 -13.10 -9.86 -7.73
CA ASP A 123 -13.29 -11.06 -6.88
C ASP A 123 -11.95 -11.77 -6.63
N LEU A 124 -11.11 -11.94 -7.66
CA LEU A 124 -9.75 -12.48 -7.51
C LEU A 124 -8.89 -11.61 -6.59
N MET A 125 -8.93 -10.29 -6.76
CA MET A 125 -8.20 -9.34 -5.92
C MET A 125 -8.65 -9.41 -4.46
N ARG A 126 -9.96 -9.48 -4.20
CA ARG A 126 -10.52 -9.63 -2.85
C ARG A 126 -10.01 -10.91 -2.18
N MET A 127 -10.05 -12.04 -2.89
CA MET A 127 -9.51 -13.30 -2.38
C MET A 127 -8.00 -13.22 -2.12
N TYR A 128 -7.24 -12.62 -3.04
CA TYR A 128 -5.79 -12.45 -2.89
C TYR A 128 -5.45 -11.61 -1.66
N LEU A 129 -6.11 -10.47 -1.46
CA LEU A 129 -5.85 -9.58 -0.33
C LEU A 129 -6.19 -10.23 1.01
N SER A 130 -7.26 -11.02 1.07
CA SER A 130 -7.63 -11.81 2.26
C SER A 130 -6.51 -12.82 2.61
N LEU A 131 -6.05 -13.60 1.62
CA LEU A 131 -4.97 -14.57 1.81
C LEU A 131 -3.63 -13.89 2.15
N LYS A 132 -3.32 -12.75 1.51
CA LYS A 132 -2.12 -11.96 1.76
C LYS A 132 -2.10 -11.42 3.18
N SER A 133 -3.23 -10.95 3.70
CA SER A 133 -3.36 -10.47 5.08
C SER A 133 -2.98 -11.58 6.07
N ARG A 134 -3.59 -12.76 5.94
CA ARG A 134 -3.30 -13.94 6.77
C ARG A 134 -1.85 -14.39 6.65
N ALA A 135 -1.30 -14.40 5.44
CA ALA A 135 0.09 -14.78 5.20
C ALA A 135 1.08 -13.83 5.88
N LEU A 136 0.84 -12.52 5.82
CA LEU A 136 1.68 -11.52 6.49
C LEU A 136 1.63 -11.69 8.02
N GLU A 137 0.45 -11.93 8.59
CA GLU A 137 0.29 -12.20 10.03
C GLU A 137 1.08 -13.46 10.45
N ASP A 138 0.96 -14.56 9.70
CA ASP A 138 1.68 -15.82 9.93
C ASP A 138 3.21 -15.65 9.89
N ILE A 139 3.72 -14.83 8.96
CA ILE A 139 5.17 -14.60 8.82
C ILE A 139 5.68 -13.69 9.92
N LEU A 140 4.95 -12.60 10.17
CA LEU A 140 5.37 -11.58 11.13
C LEU A 140 5.26 -12.07 12.58
N SER A 141 4.30 -12.96 12.89
CA SER A 141 4.20 -13.60 14.21
C SER A 141 5.42 -14.45 14.57
N LYS A 142 6.14 -14.98 13.56
CA LYS A 142 7.34 -15.80 13.73
C LYS A 142 8.65 -15.01 13.75
N ARG A 143 8.60 -13.67 13.62
CA ARG A 143 9.81 -12.85 13.54
C ARG A 143 10.58 -12.84 14.88
N ARG A 144 11.89 -13.04 14.82
CA ARG A 144 12.76 -13.04 16.01
C ARG A 144 13.39 -11.69 16.34
N LYS A 145 13.49 -10.79 15.35
CA LYS A 145 14.13 -9.48 15.46
C LYS A 145 13.30 -8.41 14.76
N SER A 146 13.59 -7.15 15.05
CA SER A 146 13.00 -6.00 14.36
C SER A 146 13.30 -6.02 12.86
N LEU A 147 12.32 -5.69 12.04
CA LEU A 147 12.50 -5.61 10.59
C LEU A 147 13.32 -4.38 10.18
N HIS A 148 14.25 -4.55 9.25
CA HIS A 148 14.95 -3.45 8.61
C HIS A 148 14.12 -2.89 7.44
N ARG A 149 14.22 -1.58 7.15
CA ARG A 149 13.44 -0.91 6.08
C ARG A 149 13.58 -1.52 4.69
N LYS A 150 14.77 -2.07 4.38
CA LYS A 150 15.05 -2.73 3.09
C LYS A 150 14.41 -4.12 2.97
N MET A 151 13.79 -4.65 4.03
CA MET A 151 13.20 -6.00 4.01
C MET A 151 11.78 -6.03 3.43
N THR A 152 11.14 -4.89 3.15
CA THR A 152 9.76 -4.85 2.65
C THR A 152 9.52 -5.74 1.41
N PRO A 153 10.36 -5.68 0.35
CA PRO A 153 10.17 -6.57 -0.82
C PRO A 153 10.33 -8.06 -0.48
N ILE A 154 11.22 -8.38 0.47
CA ILE A 154 11.43 -9.75 0.92
C ILE A 154 10.19 -10.26 1.69
N ILE A 155 9.54 -9.39 2.47
CA ILE A 155 8.32 -9.74 3.18
C ILE A 155 7.17 -10.03 2.20
N ASP A 156 7.02 -9.22 1.14
CA ASP A 156 6.03 -9.49 0.08
C ASP A 156 6.29 -10.84 -0.60
N PHE A 157 7.55 -11.15 -0.92
CA PHE A 157 7.93 -12.45 -1.46
C PHE A 157 7.59 -13.60 -0.49
N LEU A 158 7.95 -13.47 0.78
CA LEU A 158 7.63 -14.47 1.79
C LEU A 158 6.11 -14.65 1.95
N ALA A 159 5.33 -13.57 1.83
CA ALA A 159 3.86 -13.64 1.87
C ALA A 159 3.32 -14.50 0.74
N VAL A 160 3.84 -14.37 -0.48
CA VAL A 160 3.48 -15.24 -1.61
C VAL A 160 3.88 -16.69 -1.35
N MET A 161 5.09 -16.94 -0.86
CA MET A 161 5.53 -18.30 -0.51
C MET A 161 4.68 -18.93 0.60
N ARG A 162 4.22 -18.12 1.57
CA ARG A 162 3.32 -18.58 2.61
C ARG A 162 1.92 -18.86 2.05
N MET A 163 1.39 -17.99 1.20
CA MET A 163 0.13 -18.23 0.51
C MET A 163 0.16 -19.50 -0.33
N ALA A 164 1.29 -19.82 -0.98
CA ALA A 164 1.45 -21.07 -1.72
C ALA A 164 1.25 -22.34 -0.87
N SER A 165 1.36 -22.25 0.46
CA SER A 165 1.04 -23.34 1.39
C SER A 165 -0.45 -23.46 1.74
N TYR A 166 -1.30 -22.54 1.27
CA TYR A 166 -2.74 -22.52 1.54
C TYR A 166 -3.53 -23.19 0.40
N PRO A 167 -4.40 -24.18 0.69
CA PRO A 167 -5.30 -24.76 -0.32
C PRO A 167 -6.15 -23.72 -1.05
N GLU A 168 -6.56 -22.66 -0.35
CA GLU A 168 -7.36 -21.55 -0.89
C GLU A 168 -6.60 -20.74 -1.95
N PHE A 169 -5.27 -20.61 -1.81
CA PHE A 169 -4.45 -19.95 -2.82
C PHE A 169 -4.34 -20.78 -4.09
N SER A 170 -4.26 -22.11 -3.96
CA SER A 170 -4.34 -23.00 -5.13
C SER A 170 -5.67 -22.82 -5.87
N LYS A 171 -6.79 -22.71 -5.15
CA LYS A 171 -8.11 -22.44 -5.77
C LYS A 171 -8.14 -21.10 -6.50
N LEU A 172 -7.58 -20.05 -5.89
CA LEU A 172 -7.45 -18.73 -6.52
C LEU A 172 -6.69 -18.81 -7.84
N VAL A 173 -5.52 -19.46 -7.84
CA VAL A 173 -4.70 -19.62 -9.04
C VAL A 173 -5.41 -20.47 -10.10
N SER A 174 -6.09 -21.56 -9.72
CA SER A 174 -6.90 -22.35 -10.64
C SER A 174 -8.02 -21.52 -11.27
N ARG A 175 -8.71 -20.69 -10.48
CA ARG A 175 -9.77 -19.81 -10.99
C ARG A 175 -9.21 -18.77 -11.98
N TYR A 176 -8.06 -18.17 -11.67
CA TYR A 176 -7.38 -17.26 -12.60
C TYR A 176 -7.05 -17.96 -13.93
N ARG A 177 -6.50 -19.18 -13.89
CA ARG A 177 -6.18 -19.95 -15.10
C ARG A 177 -7.41 -20.29 -15.93
N GLU A 178 -8.50 -20.68 -15.29
CA GLU A 178 -9.77 -20.97 -15.96
C GLU A 178 -10.27 -19.75 -16.74
N LEU A 179 -10.27 -18.58 -16.10
CA LEU A 179 -10.72 -17.32 -16.71
C LEU A 179 -9.83 -16.91 -17.89
N GLU A 180 -8.52 -17.14 -17.78
CA GLU A 180 -7.56 -16.80 -18.83
C GLU A 180 -7.40 -17.90 -19.92
N GLY A 181 -7.97 -19.08 -19.70
CA GLY A 181 -7.83 -20.24 -20.58
C GLY A 181 -6.40 -20.78 -20.65
N LEU A 182 -5.73 -20.92 -19.50
CA LEU A 182 -4.35 -21.41 -19.32
C LEU A 182 -4.29 -22.86 -18.80
#